data_AF-A0A7M3ZRW0-F1
#
_entry.id   AF-A0A7M3ZRW0-F1
#
_cell.length_a   1.000
_cell.length_b   1.000
_cell.length_c   1.000
_cell.angle_alpha   90.00
_cell.angle_beta   90.00
_cell.angle_gamma   90.00
#
_symmetry.space_group_name_H-M   'P 1'
#
loop_
_entity.id
_entity.type
_entity.pdbx_description
1 polymer ?
#
loop_
_entity_poly.entity_id
_entity_poly.type
_entity_poly.pdbx_seq_one_letter_code
_entity_poly.pdbx_strand_id
1 'polypeptide(L)'
;MEWAFDDDGDAIPINVNLTDENIAELQATMDESRFSFSIVGDGSVAEQTGLGVDHPTSLGDGMLDFIPETARTYVWAPLGMSVFFQFLLLGVFGGALLGGSQGLARSMFGQMVPETRSAEFFGFFGFFGKVAALLGPLIYSVMTVWFDSRVGIFAISLLIVAGAIMLRRVDVEDGIAVARAEDERNRQLDSATA
;
A
#
# COMPACT_ATOMS: atom_id res chain seq x y z
N MET A 1 7.90 -19.47 -22.02
CA MET A 1 8.92 -20.42 -22.52
C MET A 1 8.34 -21.03 -23.78
N GLU A 2 8.68 -20.45 -24.91
CA GLU A 2 8.41 -21.06 -26.20
C GLU A 2 9.49 -22.13 -26.36
N TRP A 3 9.08 -23.39 -26.26
CA TRP A 3 9.99 -24.48 -26.59
C TRP A 3 10.31 -24.33 -28.06
N ALA A 4 11.59 -24.33 -28.44
CA ALA A 4 11.95 -24.27 -29.84
C ALA A 4 11.43 -25.55 -30.49
N PHE A 5 10.41 -25.42 -31.33
CA PHE A 5 9.94 -26.49 -32.20
C PHE A 5 10.42 -26.17 -33.61
N ASP A 6 10.80 -27.18 -34.39
CA ASP A 6 11.06 -26.97 -35.81
C ASP A 6 9.74 -26.78 -36.58
N ASP A 7 9.86 -26.47 -37.88
CA ASP A 7 8.71 -26.26 -38.76
C ASP A 7 7.80 -27.51 -38.89
N ASP A 8 8.30 -28.68 -38.48
CA ASP A 8 7.59 -29.97 -38.48
C ASP A 8 6.95 -30.28 -37.11
N GLY A 9 7.16 -29.43 -36.09
CA GLY A 9 6.57 -29.53 -34.76
C GLY A 9 7.35 -30.40 -33.77
N ASP A 10 8.56 -30.83 -34.13
CA ASP A 10 9.43 -31.61 -33.25
C ASP A 10 10.23 -30.70 -32.30
N ALA A 11 10.39 -31.16 -31.06
CA ALA A 11 11.09 -30.39 -30.03
C ALA A 11 12.60 -30.32 -30.32
N ILE A 12 13.12 -29.11 -30.49
CA ILE A 12 14.54 -28.84 -30.66
C ILE A 12 15.20 -28.80 -29.27
N PRO A 13 16.15 -29.70 -28.96
CA PRO A 13 16.89 -29.63 -27.71
C PRO A 13 17.81 -28.40 -27.73
N ILE A 14 17.46 -27.37 -26.96
CA ILE A 14 18.37 -26.27 -26.67
C ILE A 14 19.36 -26.74 -25.60
N ASN A 15 20.57 -27.10 -26.03
CA ASN A 15 21.67 -27.39 -25.12
C ASN A 15 22.22 -26.06 -24.59
N VAL A 16 21.94 -25.75 -23.32
CA VAL A 16 22.53 -24.61 -22.63
C VAL A 16 23.84 -25.06 -21.99
N ASN A 17 24.97 -24.54 -22.50
CA ASN A 17 26.28 -24.80 -21.90
C ASN A 17 26.53 -23.76 -20.81
N LEU A 18 26.63 -24.21 -19.55
CA LEU A 18 26.84 -23.34 -18.39
C LEU A 18 28.34 -23.12 -18.18
N THR A 19 28.88 -22.09 -18.81
CA THR A 19 30.25 -21.59 -18.58
C THR A 19 30.19 -20.25 -17.82
N ASP A 20 31.29 -19.87 -17.15
CA ASP A 20 31.39 -18.57 -16.46
C ASP A 20 31.08 -17.40 -17.40
N GLU A 21 31.52 -17.50 -18.67
CA GLU A 21 31.29 -16.49 -19.71
C GLU A 21 29.80 -16.40 -20.09
N ASN A 22 29.14 -17.52 -20.35
CA ASN A 22 27.71 -17.53 -20.73
C ASN A 22 26.81 -17.08 -19.56
N ILE A 23 27.22 -17.34 -18.31
CA ILE A 23 26.50 -16.85 -17.13
C ILE A 23 26.70 -15.36 -16.95
N ALA A 24 27.91 -14.83 -17.19
CA ALA A 24 28.16 -13.40 -17.17
C ALA A 24 27.38 -12.68 -18.28
N GLU A 25 27.27 -13.26 -19.47
CA GLU A 25 26.41 -12.74 -20.54
C GLU A 25 24.93 -12.77 -20.14
N LEU A 26 24.45 -13.88 -19.56
CA LEU A 26 23.08 -13.96 -19.05
C LEU A 26 22.83 -12.89 -17.99
N GLN A 27 23.74 -12.72 -17.01
CA GLN A 27 23.66 -11.69 -15.98
C GLN A 27 23.58 -10.29 -16.60
N ALA A 28 24.45 -9.98 -17.57
CA ALA A 28 24.42 -8.71 -18.26
C ALA A 28 23.08 -8.46 -19.01
N THR A 29 22.46 -9.50 -19.58
CA THR A 29 21.11 -9.35 -20.17
C THR A 29 20.00 -9.20 -19.14
N MET A 30 20.26 -9.59 -17.89
CA MET A 30 19.31 -9.54 -16.77
C MET A 30 19.50 -8.31 -15.89
N ASP A 31 20.57 -7.54 -16.05
CA ASP A 31 20.90 -6.40 -15.19
C ASP A 31 19.76 -5.36 -15.15
N GLU A 32 19.19 -5.00 -16.29
CA GLU A 32 18.02 -4.08 -16.38
C GLU A 32 16.67 -4.80 -16.33
N SER A 33 16.64 -6.06 -15.88
CA SER A 33 15.43 -6.87 -15.88
C SER A 33 14.59 -6.70 -14.62
N ARG A 34 13.26 -6.70 -14.79
CA ARG A 34 12.31 -6.83 -13.67
C ARG A 34 12.19 -8.24 -13.10
N PHE A 35 12.96 -9.20 -13.63
CA PHE A 35 12.89 -10.62 -13.27
C PHE A 35 14.04 -11.05 -12.37
N SER A 36 13.80 -12.10 -11.58
CA SER A 36 14.81 -12.80 -10.80
C SER A 36 15.30 -14.03 -11.55
N PHE A 37 16.57 -14.39 -11.42
CA PHE A 37 17.08 -15.67 -11.91
C PHE A 37 17.77 -16.46 -10.79
N SER A 38 17.73 -17.78 -10.93
CA SER A 38 18.40 -18.72 -10.04
C SER A 38 18.98 -19.85 -10.90
N ILE A 39 20.27 -20.09 -10.76
CA ILE A 39 21.02 -21.12 -11.46
C ILE A 39 21.36 -22.20 -10.44
N VAL A 40 20.78 -23.38 -10.64
CA VAL A 40 21.00 -24.55 -9.79
C VAL A 40 21.84 -25.55 -10.60
N GLY A 41 22.99 -25.94 -10.08
CA GLY A 41 23.94 -26.84 -10.75
C GLY A 41 25.04 -27.31 -9.79
N ASP A 42 25.99 -28.08 -10.30
CA ASP A 42 27.19 -28.56 -9.58
C ASP A 42 28.47 -27.89 -10.11
N GLY A 43 29.50 -27.76 -9.27
CA GLY A 43 30.80 -27.17 -9.64
C GLY A 43 30.98 -25.68 -9.34
N SER A 44 31.89 -24.99 -10.05
CA SER A 44 32.30 -23.60 -9.79
C SER A 44 31.23 -22.53 -10.10
N VAL A 45 30.18 -22.93 -10.83
CA VAL A 45 29.06 -22.09 -11.26
C VAL A 45 27.76 -22.38 -10.48
N ALA A 46 27.85 -23.22 -9.44
CA ALA A 46 26.71 -23.63 -8.66
C ALA A 46 26.09 -22.49 -7.84
N GLU A 47 24.76 -22.52 -7.72
CA GLU A 47 23.95 -21.71 -6.78
C GLU A 47 24.06 -20.20 -6.96
N GLN A 48 24.10 -19.72 -8.20
CA GLN A 48 24.03 -18.29 -8.48
C GLN A 48 22.58 -17.81 -8.47
N THR A 49 22.29 -16.82 -7.64
CA THR A 49 21.00 -16.13 -7.64
C THR A 49 21.24 -14.65 -7.88
N GLY A 50 20.38 -14.03 -8.67
CA GLY A 50 20.49 -12.62 -9.01
C GLY A 50 19.13 -11.99 -9.27
N LEU A 51 19.10 -10.69 -9.11
CA LEU A 51 17.94 -9.84 -9.33
C LEU A 51 18.41 -8.68 -10.21
N GLY A 52 17.67 -8.36 -11.27
CA GLY A 52 17.93 -7.13 -12.01
C GLY A 52 17.62 -5.89 -11.17
N VAL A 53 18.20 -4.75 -11.54
CA VAL A 53 18.08 -3.47 -10.83
C VAL A 53 16.63 -2.99 -10.77
N ASP A 54 15.86 -3.26 -11.83
CA ASP A 54 14.43 -2.92 -11.94
C ASP A 54 13.49 -3.90 -11.20
N HIS A 55 14.03 -4.90 -10.49
CA HIS A 55 13.20 -5.83 -9.74
C HIS A 55 12.49 -5.13 -8.56
N PRO A 56 11.15 -5.30 -8.36
CA PRO A 56 10.41 -4.57 -7.32
C PRO A 56 10.90 -4.77 -5.87
N THR A 57 11.64 -5.84 -5.61
CA THR A 57 12.23 -6.13 -4.29
C THR A 57 13.70 -5.70 -4.17
N SER A 58 14.29 -5.16 -5.24
CA SER A 58 15.62 -4.55 -5.19
C SER A 58 15.58 -3.35 -4.25
N LEU A 59 16.63 -3.21 -3.44
CA LEU A 59 16.81 -2.12 -2.48
C LEU A 59 18.15 -1.46 -2.80
N GLY A 60 18.14 -0.15 -3.02
CA GLY A 60 19.34 0.67 -3.20
C GLY A 60 19.30 1.60 -4.42
N ASP A 61 18.23 1.57 -5.21
CA ASP A 61 18.10 2.36 -6.44
C ASP A 61 16.92 3.35 -6.40
N GLY A 62 15.90 3.06 -5.57
CA GLY A 62 14.72 3.92 -5.42
C GLY A 62 14.98 5.15 -4.54
N MET A 63 14.29 6.26 -4.85
CA MET A 63 14.39 7.54 -4.11
C MET A 63 14.11 7.40 -2.61
N LEU A 64 13.30 6.42 -2.20
CA LEU A 64 12.88 6.19 -0.82
C LEU A 64 13.39 4.88 -0.22
N ASP A 65 14.39 4.23 -0.83
CA ASP A 65 14.91 2.93 -0.36
C ASP A 65 15.61 3.01 1.00
N PHE A 66 16.08 4.20 1.37
CA PHE A 66 16.65 4.44 2.70
C PHE A 66 15.67 4.11 3.84
N ILE A 67 14.35 4.22 3.65
CA ILE A 67 13.35 3.90 4.69
C ILE A 67 13.35 2.38 5.01
N PRO A 68 13.10 1.49 4.04
CA PRO A 68 13.15 0.05 4.29
C PRO A 68 14.56 -0.45 4.61
N GLU A 69 15.62 0.15 4.05
CA GLU A 69 17.01 -0.21 4.41
C GLU A 69 17.34 0.11 5.87
N THR A 70 16.96 1.30 6.35
CA THR A 70 17.15 1.66 7.76
C THR A 70 16.28 0.81 8.68
N ALA A 71 15.02 0.56 8.32
CA ALA A 71 14.17 -0.35 9.08
C ALA A 71 14.76 -1.78 9.13
N ARG A 72 15.27 -2.29 8.00
CA ARG A 72 15.97 -3.58 7.94
C ARG A 72 17.18 -3.61 8.85
N THR A 73 18.02 -2.59 8.80
CA THR A 73 19.29 -2.55 9.53
C THR A 73 19.09 -2.36 11.03
N TYR A 74 18.19 -1.46 11.44
CA TYR A 74 18.05 -1.08 12.86
C TYR A 74 16.93 -1.79 13.60
N VAL A 75 15.90 -2.27 12.89
CA VAL A 75 14.74 -2.92 13.52
C VAL A 75 14.79 -4.43 13.25
N TRP A 76 14.75 -4.82 11.99
CA TRP A 76 14.52 -6.24 11.65
C TRP A 76 15.75 -7.13 11.85
N ALA A 77 16.93 -6.68 11.43
CA ALA A 77 18.18 -7.42 11.57
C ALA A 77 18.55 -7.73 13.03
N PRO A 78 18.55 -6.77 13.98
CA PRO A 78 18.87 -7.06 15.38
C PRO A 78 17.80 -7.91 16.08
N LEU A 79 16.55 -7.83 15.64
CA LEU A 79 15.47 -8.66 16.16
C LEU A 79 15.55 -10.12 15.66
N GLY A 80 16.32 -10.40 14.60
CA GLY A 80 16.51 -11.75 14.07
C GLY A 80 15.22 -12.44 13.60
N MET A 81 14.17 -11.68 13.31
CA MET A 81 12.86 -12.22 12.96
C MET A 81 12.80 -12.63 11.48
N SER A 82 12.15 -13.77 11.19
CA SER A 82 11.93 -14.19 9.81
C SER A 82 10.98 -13.23 9.07
N VAL A 83 11.13 -13.13 7.75
CA VAL A 83 10.29 -12.27 6.88
C VAL A 83 8.80 -12.53 7.09
N PHE A 84 8.43 -13.79 7.32
CA PHE A 84 7.05 -14.16 7.61
C PHE A 84 6.51 -13.49 8.89
N PHE A 85 7.28 -13.50 9.98
CA PHE A 85 6.87 -12.84 11.22
C PHE A 85 6.82 -11.32 11.07
N GLN A 86 7.72 -10.72 10.30
CA GLN A 86 7.69 -9.28 10.00
C GLN A 86 6.38 -8.92 9.27
N PHE A 87 6.01 -9.69 8.25
CA PHE A 87 4.76 -9.51 7.51
C PHE A 87 3.53 -9.68 8.41
N LEU A 88 3.50 -10.73 9.22
CA LEU A 88 2.38 -10.99 10.15
C LEU A 88 2.21 -9.83 11.13
N LEU A 89 3.31 -9.36 11.72
CA LEU A 89 3.30 -8.26 12.68
C LEU A 89 2.78 -6.97 12.04
N LEU A 90 3.31 -6.60 10.87
CA LEU A 90 2.84 -5.43 10.12
C LEU A 90 1.35 -5.56 9.74
N GLY A 91 0.90 -6.75 9.36
CA GLY A 91 -0.50 -7.02 9.03
C GLY A 91 -1.42 -6.84 10.24
N VAL A 92 -1.03 -7.33 11.42
CA VAL A 92 -1.81 -7.16 12.65
C VAL A 92 -1.90 -5.70 13.06
N PHE A 93 -0.76 -4.98 13.09
CA PHE A 93 -0.76 -3.56 13.45
C PHE A 93 -1.52 -2.70 12.42
N GLY A 94 -1.31 -2.94 11.13
CA GLY A 94 -2.01 -2.25 10.06
C GLY A 94 -3.51 -2.50 10.10
N GLY A 95 -3.92 -3.76 10.27
CA GLY A 95 -5.33 -4.14 10.38
C GLY A 95 -6.02 -3.55 11.61
N ALA A 96 -5.36 -3.59 12.77
CA ALA A 96 -5.87 -2.98 14.00
C ALA A 96 -6.05 -1.46 13.85
N LEU A 97 -5.08 -0.78 13.24
CA LEU A 97 -5.12 0.67 13.03
C LEU A 97 -6.20 1.08 12.03
N LEU A 98 -6.31 0.37 10.90
CA LEU A 98 -7.33 0.64 9.87
C LEU A 98 -8.74 0.32 10.39
N GLY A 99 -8.93 -0.79 11.11
CA GLY A 99 -10.22 -1.15 11.68
C GLY A 99 -10.65 -0.22 12.83
N GLY A 100 -9.73 0.07 13.75
CA GLY A 100 -9.98 0.94 14.89
C GLY A 100 -10.34 2.37 14.47
N SER A 101 -9.57 2.94 13.54
CA SER A 101 -9.85 4.29 13.04
C SER A 101 -11.19 4.41 12.32
N GLN A 102 -11.57 3.42 11.49
CA GLN A 102 -12.88 3.44 10.82
C GLN A 102 -14.06 3.34 11.80
N GLY A 103 -13.95 2.48 12.82
CA GLY A 103 -14.98 2.37 13.86
C GLY A 103 -15.13 3.65 14.68
N LEU A 104 -14.01 4.21 15.14
CA LEU A 104 -13.99 5.46 15.91
C LEU A 104 -14.52 6.65 15.10
N ALA A 105 -14.11 6.79 13.85
CA ALA A 105 -14.58 7.86 12.98
C ALA A 105 -16.10 7.83 12.81
N ARG A 106 -16.69 6.64 12.61
CA ARG A 106 -18.14 6.49 12.46
C ARG A 106 -18.89 6.81 13.76
N SER A 107 -18.35 6.39 14.90
CA SER A 107 -18.94 6.67 16.21
C SER A 107 -18.89 8.17 16.56
N MET A 108 -17.74 8.83 16.35
CA MET A 108 -17.60 10.26 16.60
C MET A 108 -18.49 11.09 15.66
N PHE A 109 -18.51 10.73 14.37
CA PHE A 109 -19.39 11.39 13.40
C PHE A 109 -20.87 11.26 13.78
N GLY A 110 -21.31 10.07 14.19
CA GLY A 110 -22.70 9.86 14.61
C GLY A 110 -23.14 10.71 15.80
N GLN A 111 -22.23 11.06 16.72
CA GLN A 111 -22.54 11.92 17.86
C GLN A 111 -22.67 13.40 17.48
N MET A 112 -21.98 13.84 16.41
CA MET A 112 -22.01 15.22 15.92
C MET A 112 -23.09 15.47 14.85
N VAL A 113 -23.89 14.46 14.51
CA VAL A 113 -24.95 14.58 13.50
C VAL A 113 -26.31 14.79 14.18
N PRO A 114 -27.06 15.84 13.82
CA PRO A 114 -28.41 16.06 14.34
C PRO A 114 -29.36 14.92 13.91
N GLU A 115 -30.17 14.42 14.83
CA GLU A 115 -31.12 13.32 14.61
C GLU A 115 -32.13 13.69 13.52
N THR A 116 -32.58 14.95 13.51
CA THR A 116 -33.59 15.49 12.58
C THR A 116 -33.14 15.49 11.12
N ARG A 117 -31.82 15.50 10.85
CA ARG A 117 -31.24 15.49 9.49
C ARG A 117 -30.23 14.38 9.26
N SER A 118 -30.29 13.32 10.06
CA SER A 118 -29.32 12.22 10.03
C SER A 118 -29.12 11.62 8.63
N ALA A 119 -30.19 11.42 7.86
CA ALA A 119 -30.12 10.86 6.51
C ALA A 119 -29.28 11.71 5.54
N GLU A 120 -29.36 13.04 5.62
CA GLU A 120 -28.60 13.95 4.75
C GLU A 120 -27.10 13.88 5.06
N PHE A 121 -26.74 13.99 6.34
CA PHE A 121 -25.34 13.93 6.79
C PHE A 121 -24.70 12.56 6.52
N PHE A 122 -25.40 11.46 6.77
CA PHE A 122 -24.89 10.12 6.42
C PHE A 122 -24.82 9.90 4.91
N GLY A 123 -25.69 10.55 4.12
CA GLY A 123 -25.60 10.61 2.66
C GLY A 123 -24.29 11.25 2.20
N PHE A 124 -23.94 12.42 2.76
CA PHE A 124 -22.66 13.09 2.49
C PHE A 124 -21.46 12.26 2.95
N PHE A 125 -21.51 11.68 4.16
CA PHE A 125 -20.45 10.81 4.67
C PHE A 125 -20.18 9.63 3.72
N GLY A 126 -21.24 8.99 3.23
CA GLY A 126 -21.13 7.91 2.24
C GLY A 126 -20.59 8.36 0.88
N PHE A 127 -21.00 9.55 0.40
CA PHE A 127 -20.48 10.13 -0.84
C PHE A 127 -18.97 10.38 -0.76
N PHE A 128 -18.49 11.06 0.28
CA PHE A 128 -17.07 11.32 0.47
C PHE A 128 -16.26 10.03 0.67
N GLY A 129 -16.84 9.01 1.32
CA GLY A 129 -16.22 7.69 1.40
C GLY A 129 -15.97 7.07 0.02
N LYS A 130 -16.91 7.19 -0.92
CA LYS A 130 -16.73 6.72 -2.31
C LYS A 130 -15.69 7.55 -3.07
N VAL A 131 -15.69 8.87 -2.88
CA VAL A 131 -14.68 9.75 -3.49
C VAL A 131 -13.28 9.38 -2.99
N ALA A 132 -13.11 9.15 -1.69
CA ALA A 132 -11.83 8.72 -1.11
C ALA A 132 -11.39 7.35 -1.66
N ALA A 133 -12.32 6.40 -1.81
CA ALA A 133 -12.04 5.09 -2.40
C ALA A 133 -11.59 5.15 -3.87
N LEU A 134 -11.96 6.22 -4.60
CA LEU A 134 -11.46 6.48 -5.95
C LEU A 134 -10.11 7.22 -5.94
N LEU A 135 -9.97 8.26 -5.11
CA LEU A 135 -8.78 9.10 -5.07
C LEU A 135 -7.55 8.36 -4.55
N GLY A 136 -7.70 7.47 -3.57
CA GLY A 136 -6.57 6.70 -3.01
C GLY A 136 -5.81 5.90 -4.07
N PRO A 137 -6.48 4.96 -4.78
CA PRO A 137 -5.86 4.21 -5.87
C PRO A 137 -5.36 5.10 -7.01
N LEU A 138 -6.05 6.20 -7.33
CA LEU A 138 -5.64 7.13 -8.37
C LEU A 138 -4.30 7.79 -8.03
N ILE A 139 -4.18 8.36 -6.82
CA ILE A 139 -2.94 8.99 -6.34
C ILE A 139 -1.82 7.95 -6.32
N TYR A 140 -2.08 6.78 -5.75
CA TYR A 140 -1.10 5.68 -5.70
C TYR A 140 -0.61 5.30 -7.11
N SER A 141 -1.54 5.15 -8.06
CA SER A 141 -1.22 4.73 -9.43
C SER A 141 -0.39 5.79 -10.15
N VAL A 142 -0.77 7.06 -10.07
CA VAL A 142 -0.02 8.15 -10.71
C VAL A 142 1.40 8.24 -10.13
N MET A 143 1.53 8.18 -8.81
CA MET A 143 2.84 8.24 -8.15
C MET A 143 3.71 7.02 -8.47
N THR A 144 3.12 5.82 -8.54
CA THR A 144 3.85 4.59 -8.86
C THR A 144 4.31 4.54 -10.32
N VAL A 145 3.54 5.12 -11.25
CA VAL A 145 3.90 5.14 -12.68
C VAL A 145 4.98 6.17 -12.98
N TRP A 146 5.01 7.30 -12.26
CA TRP A 146 5.97 8.38 -12.51
C TRP A 146 7.28 8.21 -11.74
N PHE A 147 7.23 7.54 -10.60
CA PHE A 147 8.37 7.26 -9.75
C PHE A 147 8.46 5.75 -9.56
N ASP A 148 8.21 5.28 -8.34
CA ASP A 148 8.20 3.87 -7.99
C ASP A 148 7.11 3.59 -6.94
N SER A 149 6.89 2.32 -6.64
CA SER A 149 5.82 1.89 -5.73
C SER A 149 5.97 2.46 -4.31
N ARG A 150 7.20 2.74 -3.86
CA ARG A 150 7.49 3.24 -2.50
C ARG A 150 7.12 4.71 -2.39
N VAL A 151 7.38 5.51 -3.43
CA VAL A 151 6.86 6.89 -3.54
C VAL A 151 5.33 6.89 -3.57
N GLY A 152 4.71 5.92 -4.24
CA GLY A 152 3.26 5.69 -4.18
C GLY A 152 2.75 5.48 -2.75
N ILE A 153 3.36 4.57 -1.99
CA ILE A 153 2.99 4.31 -0.58
C ILE A 153 3.22 5.56 0.29
N PHE A 154 4.33 6.27 0.07
CA PHE A 154 4.68 7.47 0.81
C PHE A 154 3.66 8.60 0.59
N ALA A 155 3.19 8.79 -0.64
CA ALA A 155 2.16 9.78 -0.96
C ALA A 155 0.85 9.53 -0.20
N ILE A 156 0.41 8.26 -0.13
CA ILE A 156 -0.78 7.88 0.65
C ILE A 156 -0.54 8.10 2.15
N SER A 157 0.66 7.80 2.64
CA SER A 157 1.02 8.05 4.03
C SER A 157 0.98 9.54 4.37
N LEU A 158 1.46 10.41 3.48
CA LEU A 158 1.40 11.86 3.63
C LEU A 158 -0.06 12.35 3.67
N LEU A 159 -0.94 11.81 2.81
CA LEU A 159 -2.37 12.11 2.84
C LEU A 159 -3.02 11.74 4.18
N ILE A 160 -2.67 10.57 4.73
CA ILE A 160 -3.16 10.12 6.05
C ILE A 160 -2.67 11.08 7.15
N VAL A 161 -1.39 11.45 7.16
CA VAL A 161 -0.82 12.39 8.14
C VAL A 161 -1.48 13.76 8.03
N ALA A 162 -1.67 14.28 6.82
CA ALA A 162 -2.36 15.55 6.60
C ALA A 162 -3.80 15.50 7.12
N GLY A 163 -4.53 14.41 6.85
CA GLY A 163 -5.87 14.17 7.40
C GLY A 163 -5.88 14.11 8.92
N ALA A 164 -4.92 13.41 9.53
CA ALA A 164 -4.80 13.31 10.99
C ALA A 164 -4.52 14.69 11.64
N ILE A 165 -3.64 15.50 11.05
CA ILE A 165 -3.35 16.86 11.51
C ILE A 165 -4.60 17.75 11.39
N MET A 166 -5.34 17.63 10.29
CA MET A 166 -6.59 18.37 10.08
C MET A 166 -7.63 18.00 11.14
N LEU A 167 -7.83 16.71 11.40
CA LEU A 167 -8.78 16.21 12.40
C LEU A 167 -8.43 16.64 13.82
N ARG A 168 -7.15 16.88 14.13
CA ARG A 168 -6.74 17.40 15.44
C ARG A 168 -7.34 18.78 15.77
N ARG A 169 -7.77 19.54 14.77
CA ARG A 169 -8.41 20.85 14.97
C ARG A 169 -9.93 20.77 15.22
N VAL A 170 -10.51 19.59 15.14
CA VAL A 170 -11.96 19.39 15.32
C VAL A 170 -12.27 19.30 16.81
N ASP A 171 -13.14 20.18 17.30
CA ASP A 171 -13.71 20.13 18.65
C ASP A 171 -14.99 19.27 18.61
N VAL A 172 -14.96 18.14 19.30
CA VAL A 172 -16.05 17.16 19.26
C VAL A 172 -17.19 17.60 20.18
N GLU A 173 -16.87 18.16 21.34
CA GLU A 173 -17.84 18.65 22.31
C GLU A 173 -18.70 19.78 21.73
N ASP A 174 -18.07 20.74 21.05
CA ASP A 174 -18.78 21.82 20.36
C ASP A 174 -19.67 21.27 19.22
N GLY A 175 -19.15 20.31 18.45
CA GLY A 175 -19.93 19.64 17.39
C GLY A 175 -21.20 18.96 17.92
N ILE A 176 -21.11 18.28 19.06
CA ILE A 176 -22.27 17.63 19.72
C ILE A 176 -23.25 18.70 20.23
N ALA A 177 -22.76 19.79 20.82
CA ALA A 177 -23.60 20.87 21.33
C ALA A 177 -24.40 21.54 20.21
N VAL A 178 -23.74 21.84 19.08
CA VAL A 178 -24.38 22.42 17.90
C VAL A 178 -25.43 21.46 17.31
N ALA A 179 -25.13 20.16 17.23
CA ALA A 179 -26.08 19.16 16.75
C ALA A 179 -27.35 19.10 17.62
N ARG A 180 -27.19 19.14 18.95
CA ARG A 180 -28.33 19.13 19.89
C ARG A 180 -29.18 20.40 19.78
N ALA A 181 -28.54 21.57 19.71
CA ALA A 181 -29.24 22.84 19.57
C ALA A 181 -30.04 22.92 18.26
N GLU A 182 -29.53 22.32 17.20
CA GLU A 182 -30.22 22.19 15.92
C GLU A 182 -31.48 21.33 16.02
N ASP A 183 -31.39 20.17 16.69
CA ASP A 183 -32.52 19.26 16.89
C ASP A 183 -33.61 19.90 17.76
N GLU A 184 -33.24 20.61 18.83
CA GLU A 184 -34.19 21.34 19.67
C GLU A 184 -34.95 22.40 18.88
N ARG A 185 -34.25 23.15 18.02
CA ARG A 185 -34.87 24.18 17.18
C ARG A 185 -35.84 23.58 16.16
N ASN A 186 -35.45 22.50 15.48
CA ASN A 186 -36.31 21.85 14.49
C ASN A 186 -37.56 21.24 15.14
N ARG A 187 -37.42 20.58 16.31
CA ARG A 187 -38.57 20.04 17.06
C ARG A 187 -39.53 21.13 17.54
N GLN A 188 -39.02 22.28 17.97
CA GLN A 188 -39.84 23.42 18.34
C GLN A 188 -40.65 23.97 17.16
N LEU A 189 -40.04 24.06 15.98
CA LEU A 189 -40.72 24.47 14.75
C LEU A 189 -41.84 23.48 14.38
N ASP A 190 -41.55 22.18 14.38
CA ASP A 190 -42.54 21.15 14.08
C ASP A 190 -43.74 21.23 15.03
N SER A 191 -43.49 21.43 16.33
CA SER A 191 -44.53 21.58 17.35
C SER A 191 -45.35 22.87 17.24
N ALA A 192 -44.79 23.93 16.64
CA ALA A 192 -45.48 25.19 16.41
C ALA A 192 -46.32 25.18 15.12
N THR A 193 -46.02 24.27 14.19
CA THR A 193 -46.75 24.09 12.92
C THR A 193 -47.84 23.01 12.95
N ALA A 194 -47.92 22.23 14.03
CA ALA A 194 -48.91 21.17 14.25
C ALA A 194 -50.13 21.68 15.03
#